data_AF-A0A0A1GU43-F1
#
_entry.id   AF-A0A0A1GU43-F1
#
_cell.length_a   1.000
_cell.length_b   1.000
_cell.length_c   1.000
_cell.angle_alpha   90.00
_cell.angle_beta   90.00
_cell.angle_gamma   90.00
#
_symmetry.space_group_name_H-M   'P 1'
#
loop_
_entity.id
_entity.type
_entity.pdbx_description
1 polymer ?
#
loop_
_entity_poly.entity_id
_entity_poly.type
_entity_poly.pdbx_seq_one_letter_code
_entity_poly.pdbx_strand_id
1 'polypeptide(L)'
;MKTSEFKRELKKIGDYEFDDNYVLTASGSWILFISSKSRNAIDTANALYGISDELFKLAVKYAATPIKEREDEKRYRIPLPNLKTSDGYQQYLSRKSKRNGHWFASRRQSNLIQAFTKAEVEQAPEAYRQYAVGLK
;
A
#
# COMPACT_ATOMS: atom_id res chain seq x y z
N MET A 1 0.76 -10.48 -7.13
CA MET A 1 0.66 -10.11 -5.70
C MET A 1 1.22 -8.72 -5.51
N LYS A 2 0.46 -7.83 -4.86
CA LYS A 2 0.91 -6.46 -4.56
C LYS A 2 1.88 -6.45 -3.37
N THR A 3 2.77 -5.46 -3.29
CA THR A 3 3.73 -5.36 -2.18
C THR A 3 3.04 -5.21 -0.83
N SER A 4 1.97 -4.42 -0.72
CA SER A 4 1.17 -4.33 0.51
C SER A 4 0.52 -5.66 0.91
N GLU A 5 0.07 -6.45 -0.08
CA GLU A 5 -0.48 -7.79 0.14
C GLU A 5 0.61 -8.72 0.68
N PHE A 6 1.78 -8.74 0.05
CA PHE A 6 2.93 -9.53 0.49
C PHE A 6 3.34 -9.20 1.94
N LYS A 7 3.48 -7.91 2.28
CA LYS A 7 3.76 -7.44 3.64
C LYS A 7 2.72 -7.92 4.66
N ARG A 8 1.44 -7.90 4.30
CA ARG A 8 0.36 -8.36 5.19
C ARG A 8 0.41 -9.88 5.39
N GLU A 9 0.68 -10.66 4.35
CA GLU A 9 0.78 -12.11 4.48
C GLU A 9 2.03 -12.53 5.26
N LEU A 10 3.17 -11.83 5.11
CA LEU A 10 4.36 -12.04 5.93
C LEU A 10 4.05 -11.98 7.42
N LYS A 11 3.34 -10.92 7.86
CA LYS A 11 2.91 -10.72 9.25
C LYS A 11 1.99 -11.81 9.81
N LYS A 12 1.31 -12.57 8.95
CA LYS A 12 0.46 -13.70 9.37
C LYS A 12 1.27 -14.99 9.56
N ILE A 13 2.34 -15.16 8.77
CA ILE A 13 3.21 -16.34 8.85
C ILE A 13 4.13 -16.24 10.08
N GLY A 14 4.61 -15.04 10.37
CA GLY A 14 5.42 -14.74 11.53
C GLY A 14 5.66 -13.25 11.64
N ASP A 15 6.47 -12.83 12.60
CA ASP A 15 6.83 -11.42 12.79
C ASP A 15 7.95 -11.01 11.81
N TYR A 16 7.62 -11.11 10.52
CA TYR A 16 8.50 -10.75 9.41
C TYR A 16 8.16 -9.38 8.84
N GLU A 17 9.18 -8.66 8.44
CA GLU A 17 9.05 -7.39 7.73
C GLU A 17 9.57 -7.51 6.30
N PHE A 18 9.15 -6.57 5.44
CA PHE A 18 9.70 -6.45 4.09
C PHE A 18 10.09 -5.00 3.84
N ASP A 19 11.39 -4.78 3.72
CA ASP A 19 11.99 -3.47 3.51
C ASP A 19 13.19 -3.54 2.57
N ASP A 20 13.32 -2.53 1.71
CA ASP A 20 14.31 -2.45 0.64
C ASP A 20 14.63 -3.79 -0.08
N ASN A 21 13.58 -4.55 -0.43
CA ASN A 21 13.68 -5.85 -1.10
C ASN A 21 14.15 -7.03 -0.24
N TYR A 22 14.35 -6.82 1.06
CA TYR A 22 14.71 -7.85 2.03
C TYR A 22 13.51 -8.27 2.86
N VAL A 23 13.38 -9.58 3.08
CA VAL A 23 12.55 -10.11 4.16
C VAL A 23 13.39 -10.16 5.43
N LEU A 24 12.93 -9.50 6.49
CA LEU A 24 13.62 -9.37 7.77
C LEU A 24 12.89 -10.17 8.85
N THR A 25 13.63 -10.75 9.78
CA THR A 25 13.08 -11.31 11.03
C THR A 25 12.72 -10.17 12.00
N ALA A 26 12.02 -10.51 13.08
CA ALA A 26 11.74 -9.59 14.19
C ALA A 26 12.99 -8.93 14.80
N SER A 27 14.16 -9.58 14.70
CA SER A 27 15.45 -9.01 15.14
C SER A 27 16.08 -8.06 14.14
N GLY A 28 15.46 -7.84 12.97
CA GLY A 28 15.99 -7.03 11.87
C GLY A 28 17.00 -7.75 10.98
N SER A 29 17.25 -9.05 11.20
CA SER A 29 18.17 -9.82 10.37
C SER A 29 17.49 -10.19 9.04
N TRP A 30 18.14 -9.94 7.91
CA TRP A 30 17.59 -10.34 6.62
C TRP A 30 17.80 -11.82 6.36
N ILE A 31 16.77 -12.48 5.82
CA ILE A 31 16.76 -13.92 5.54
C ILE A 31 16.55 -14.24 4.07
N LEU A 32 15.89 -13.35 3.34
CA LEU A 32 15.66 -13.45 1.90
C LEU A 32 15.86 -12.09 1.26
N PHE A 33 16.37 -12.06 0.04
CA PHE A 33 16.30 -10.89 -0.83
C PHE A 33 15.47 -11.25 -2.08
N ILE A 34 14.59 -10.35 -2.50
CA ILE A 34 13.72 -10.54 -3.68
C ILE A 34 13.89 -9.34 -4.60
N SER A 35 14.52 -9.54 -5.77
CA SER A 35 14.87 -8.44 -6.67
C SER A 35 13.64 -7.62 -7.10
N SER A 36 13.73 -6.29 -6.97
CA SER A 36 12.80 -5.33 -7.56
C SER A 36 13.03 -5.09 -9.05
N LYS A 37 14.16 -5.55 -9.61
CA LYS A 37 14.53 -5.31 -11.02
C LYS A 37 14.32 -6.53 -11.90
N SER A 38 14.35 -7.73 -11.31
CA SER A 38 14.27 -8.99 -12.04
C SER A 38 13.15 -9.87 -11.49
N ARG A 39 12.32 -10.38 -12.40
CA ARG A 39 11.31 -11.40 -12.06
C ARG A 39 12.01 -12.72 -11.71
N ASN A 40 11.43 -13.49 -10.79
CA ASN A 40 11.94 -14.80 -10.37
C ASN A 40 13.35 -14.79 -9.73
N ALA A 41 13.89 -13.64 -9.34
CA ALA A 41 15.18 -13.55 -8.67
C ALA A 41 14.99 -13.44 -7.15
N ILE A 42 15.42 -14.48 -6.44
CA ILE A 42 15.43 -14.57 -4.98
C ILE A 42 16.84 -15.03 -4.56
N ASP A 43 17.40 -14.38 -3.54
CA ASP A 43 18.58 -14.84 -2.83
C ASP A 43 18.16 -15.40 -1.48
N THR A 44 18.60 -16.63 -1.21
CA THR A 44 18.31 -17.41 0.00
C THR A 44 19.56 -17.71 0.82
N ALA A 45 20.69 -17.03 0.57
CA ALA A 45 21.97 -17.30 1.22
C ALA A 45 21.91 -17.20 2.75
N ASN A 46 21.03 -16.35 3.30
CA ASN A 46 20.84 -16.21 4.75
C ASN A 46 19.74 -17.09 5.33
N ALA A 47 19.14 -17.98 4.54
CA ALA A 47 18.23 -19.01 5.03
C ALA A 47 18.98 -20.25 5.59
N LEU A 48 20.10 -20.04 6.29
CA LEU A 48 21.04 -21.09 6.74
C LEU A 48 20.40 -22.14 7.65
N TYR A 49 19.39 -21.73 8.44
CA TYR A 49 18.64 -22.62 9.34
C TYR A 49 17.31 -23.10 8.74
N GLY A 50 17.12 -22.89 7.44
CA GLY A 50 15.86 -23.11 6.76
C GLY A 50 14.85 -21.99 7.01
N ILE A 51 13.79 -22.01 6.20
CA ILE A 51 12.60 -21.17 6.35
C ILE A 51 11.36 -22.04 6.23
N SER A 52 10.22 -21.58 6.75
CA SER A 52 8.99 -22.36 6.64
C SER A 52 8.53 -22.50 5.19
N ASP A 53 7.82 -23.59 4.92
CA ASP A 53 7.18 -23.88 3.64
C ASP A 53 6.28 -22.72 3.17
N GLU A 54 5.51 -22.14 4.10
CA GLU A 54 4.64 -21.00 3.84
C GLU A 54 5.42 -19.78 3.40
N LEU A 55 6.52 -19.47 4.09
CA LEU A 55 7.37 -18.32 3.78
C LEU A 55 8.03 -18.49 2.42
N PHE A 56 8.58 -19.67 2.13
CA PHE A 56 9.21 -19.95 0.84
C PHE A 56 8.18 -19.83 -0.31
N LYS A 57 7.01 -20.46 -0.17
CA LYS A 57 5.93 -20.38 -1.18
C LYS A 57 5.45 -18.95 -1.38
N LEU A 58 5.34 -18.16 -0.31
CA LEU A 58 4.95 -16.76 -0.39
C LEU A 58 6.00 -15.92 -1.14
N ALA A 59 7.29 -16.10 -0.82
CA ALA A 59 8.40 -15.40 -1.47
C ALA A 59 8.47 -15.73 -2.96
N VAL A 60 8.34 -17.01 -3.33
CA VAL A 60 8.27 -17.46 -4.73
C VAL A 60 7.09 -16.83 -5.45
N LYS A 61 5.89 -16.82 -4.85
CA LYS A 61 4.68 -16.21 -5.43
C LYS A 61 4.87 -14.70 -5.68
N TYR A 62 5.50 -13.99 -4.73
CA TYR A 62 5.78 -12.57 -4.89
C TYR A 62 6.84 -12.32 -5.98
N ALA A 63 7.96 -13.05 -5.96
CA ALA A 63 9.01 -12.96 -6.98
C ALA A 63 8.51 -13.33 -8.40
N ALA A 64 7.56 -14.25 -8.49
CA ALA A 64 6.92 -14.64 -9.75
C ALA A 64 5.92 -13.62 -10.28
N THR A 65 5.47 -12.67 -9.46
CA THR A 65 4.62 -11.57 -9.93
C THR A 65 5.45 -10.62 -10.81
N PRO A 66 4.98 -10.24 -12.02
CA PRO A 66 5.64 -9.22 -12.86
C PRO A 66 5.93 -7.93 -12.09
N ILE A 67 7.11 -7.33 -12.31
CA ILE A 67 7.60 -6.18 -11.50
C ILE A 67 6.57 -5.05 -11.41
N LYS A 68 6.03 -4.62 -12.55
CA LYS A 68 5.02 -3.54 -12.62
C LYS A 68 3.72 -3.88 -11.88
N GLU A 69 3.40 -5.16 -11.74
CA GLU A 69 2.20 -5.59 -11.03
C GLU A 69 2.38 -5.66 -9.52
N ARG A 70 3.63 -5.62 -9.01
CA ARG A 70 3.92 -5.59 -7.57
C ARG A 70 3.63 -4.22 -6.95
N GLU A 71 3.77 -3.14 -7.74
CA GLU A 71 3.52 -1.78 -7.27
C GLU A 71 2.11 -1.62 -6.74
N ASP A 72 2.01 -1.14 -5.50
CA ASP A 72 0.74 -0.71 -4.94
C ASP A 72 0.22 0.48 -5.74
N GLU A 73 -1.08 0.48 -5.99
CA GLU A 73 -1.71 1.57 -6.71
C GLU A 73 -1.55 2.86 -5.89
N LYS A 74 -0.86 3.87 -6.46
CA LYS A 74 -0.66 5.17 -5.81
C LYS A 74 -2.00 5.75 -5.40
N ARG A 75 -2.14 6.04 -4.11
CA ARG A 75 -3.35 6.65 -3.56
C ARG A 75 -3.12 8.11 -3.25
N TYR A 76 -4.18 8.89 -3.42
CA TYR A 76 -4.22 10.32 -3.24
C TYR A 76 -5.32 10.67 -2.25
N ARG A 77 -5.08 11.73 -1.49
CA ARG A 77 -6.11 12.44 -0.72
C ARG A 77 -6.36 13.78 -1.37
N ILE A 78 -7.59 14.27 -1.32
CA ILE A 78 -7.94 15.61 -1.78
C ILE A 78 -8.32 16.44 -0.55
N PRO A 79 -7.37 17.08 0.15
CA PRO A 79 -7.70 18.08 1.15
C PRO A 79 -8.55 19.18 0.53
N LEU A 80 -9.44 19.75 1.33
CA LEU A 80 -10.21 20.93 1.00
C LEU A 80 -9.54 22.13 1.68
N PRO A 81 -8.70 22.91 0.98
CA PRO A 81 -7.92 23.97 1.61
C PRO A 81 -8.84 24.97 2.30
N ASN A 82 -8.36 25.51 3.42
CA ASN A 82 -9.10 26.46 4.25
C ASN A 82 -10.40 25.92 4.88
N LEU A 83 -10.76 24.65 4.64
CA LEU A 83 -11.89 23.99 5.27
C LEU A 83 -11.39 23.12 6.43
N LYS A 84 -11.47 23.67 7.64
CA LYS A 84 -11.22 22.99 8.91
C LYS A 84 -12.49 22.96 9.74
N THR A 85 -12.67 21.92 10.54
CA THR A 85 -13.71 21.90 11.57
C THR A 85 -13.36 22.87 12.69
N SER A 86 -14.33 23.24 13.54
CA SER A 86 -14.13 24.17 14.66
C SER A 86 -13.06 23.69 15.66
N ASP A 87 -12.82 22.39 15.74
CA ASP A 87 -11.75 21.74 16.51
C ASP A 87 -10.42 21.62 15.73
N GLY A 88 -10.29 22.30 14.59
CA GLY A 88 -9.05 22.46 13.84
C GLY A 88 -8.71 21.36 12.83
N TYR A 89 -9.54 20.31 12.68
CA TYR A 89 -9.22 19.19 11.80
C TYR A 89 -9.48 19.49 10.31
N GLN A 90 -8.48 19.17 9.50
CA GLN A 90 -8.54 19.28 8.04
C GLN A 90 -9.67 18.40 7.45
N GLN A 91 -10.46 19.00 6.56
CA GLN A 91 -11.46 18.27 5.76
C GLN A 91 -10.86 17.75 4.46
N TYR A 92 -11.40 16.64 3.99
CA TYR A 92 -11.04 16.00 2.74
C TYR A 92 -12.29 15.74 1.90
N LEU A 93 -12.13 15.76 0.58
CA LEU A 93 -13.14 15.25 -0.32
C LEU A 93 -13.34 13.74 -0.07
N SER A 94 -14.59 13.34 0.12
CA SER A 94 -14.96 12.02 0.64
C SER A 94 -16.14 11.44 -0.15
N ARG A 95 -16.25 10.10 -0.17
CA ARG A 95 -17.42 9.37 -0.70
C ARG A 95 -17.77 8.20 0.21
N LYS A 96 -19.04 7.79 0.22
CA LYS A 96 -19.49 6.55 0.87
C LYS A 96 -19.36 5.30 -0.01
N SER A 97 -19.33 5.45 -1.33
CA SER A 97 -19.25 4.33 -2.28
C SER A 97 -18.54 4.75 -3.57
N LYS A 98 -17.79 3.83 -4.18
CA LYS A 98 -17.09 4.05 -5.46
C LYS A 98 -18.05 4.19 -6.65
N ARG A 99 -19.15 3.44 -6.64
CA ARG A 99 -20.08 3.35 -7.78
C ARG A 99 -21.08 4.51 -7.79
N ASN A 100 -21.76 4.77 -6.67
CA ASN A 100 -22.91 5.70 -6.62
C ASN A 100 -22.81 6.76 -5.50
N GLY A 101 -21.61 7.05 -4.98
CA GLY A 101 -21.45 8.03 -3.90
C GLY A 101 -21.36 9.46 -4.42
N HIS A 102 -22.15 10.37 -3.84
CA HIS A 102 -21.90 11.81 -3.95
C HIS A 102 -20.58 12.17 -3.26
N TRP A 103 -19.92 13.23 -3.76
CA TRP A 103 -18.74 13.80 -3.15
C TRP A 103 -19.15 14.80 -2.07
N PHE A 104 -18.52 14.73 -0.90
CA PHE A 104 -18.79 15.64 0.21
C PHE A 104 -17.53 15.89 1.06
N ALA A 105 -17.55 16.95 1.86
CA ALA A 105 -16.47 17.25 2.80
C ALA A 105 -16.60 16.42 4.07
N SER A 106 -15.50 15.81 4.52
CA SER A 106 -15.44 15.18 5.84
C SER A 106 -14.02 15.15 6.39
N ARG A 107 -13.87 15.19 7.71
CA ARG A 107 -12.60 14.87 8.39
C ARG A 107 -12.24 13.40 8.14
N ARG A 108 -11.03 12.99 8.49
CA ARG A 108 -10.62 11.59 8.34
C ARG A 108 -11.55 10.65 9.12
N GLN A 109 -12.12 9.66 8.43
CA GLN A 109 -12.94 8.60 9.03
C GLN A 109 -12.63 7.26 8.35
N SER A 110 -12.54 6.18 9.12
CA SER A 110 -12.18 4.85 8.62
C SER A 110 -13.28 4.21 7.75
N ASN A 111 -14.53 4.62 7.91
CA ASN A 111 -15.68 4.13 7.17
C ASN A 111 -15.96 4.92 5.87
N LEU A 112 -15.13 5.90 5.53
CA LEU A 112 -15.27 6.72 4.31
C LEU A 112 -14.16 6.41 3.30
N ILE A 113 -14.51 6.52 2.03
CA ILE A 113 -13.52 6.50 0.95
C ILE A 113 -12.92 7.90 0.86
N GLN A 114 -11.67 8.00 1.29
CA GLN A 114 -10.90 9.24 1.31
C GLN A 114 -9.48 9.05 0.74
N ALA A 115 -9.17 7.86 0.22
CA ALA A 115 -7.93 7.57 -0.46
C ALA A 115 -8.28 7.03 -1.84
N PHE A 116 -7.93 7.77 -2.87
CA PHE A 116 -8.38 7.57 -4.24
C PHE A 116 -7.21 7.19 -5.13
N THR A 117 -7.47 6.36 -6.13
CA THR A 117 -6.51 6.12 -7.21
C THR A 117 -6.44 7.35 -8.12
N LYS A 118 -5.44 7.43 -9.00
CA LYS A 118 -5.35 8.56 -9.95
C LYS A 118 -6.62 8.65 -10.83
N ALA A 119 -7.11 7.51 -11.33
CA ALA A 119 -8.33 7.45 -12.12
C ALA A 119 -9.58 7.87 -11.33
N GLU A 120 -9.63 7.59 -10.02
CA GLU A 120 -10.72 8.05 -9.16
C GLU A 120 -10.63 9.56 -8.86
N VAL A 121 -9.43 10.14 -8.78
CA VAL A 121 -9.24 11.61 -8.69
C VAL A 121 -9.76 12.30 -9.95
N GLU A 122 -9.55 11.73 -11.13
CA GLU A 122 -10.08 12.27 -12.39
C GLU A 122 -11.62 12.29 -12.44
N GLN A 123 -12.28 11.45 -11.64
CA GLN A 123 -13.74 11.45 -11.48
C GLN A 123 -14.25 12.42 -10.40
N ALA A 124 -13.36 13.04 -9.61
CA ALA A 124 -13.74 14.05 -8.63
C ALA A 124 -14.25 15.33 -9.33
N PRO A 125 -15.01 16.19 -8.64
CA PRO A 125 -15.39 17.48 -9.21
C PRO A 125 -14.13 18.29 -9.54
N GLU A 126 -14.09 18.84 -10.74
CA GLU A 126 -12.89 19.39 -11.37
C GLU A 126 -12.15 20.40 -10.48
N ALA A 127 -12.89 21.30 -9.84
CA ALA A 127 -12.35 22.34 -8.97
C ALA A 127 -11.46 21.81 -7.83
N TYR A 128 -11.67 20.55 -7.39
CA TYR A 128 -10.93 19.95 -6.28
C TYR A 128 -9.76 19.07 -6.73
N ARG A 129 -9.69 18.64 -8.00
CA ARG A 129 -8.67 17.68 -8.47
C ARG A 129 -7.25 18.20 -8.25
N GLN A 130 -7.05 19.51 -8.42
CA GLN A 130 -5.78 20.20 -8.21
C GLN A 130 -5.21 20.06 -6.80
N TYR A 131 -6.05 19.77 -5.80
CA TYR A 131 -5.61 19.62 -4.42
C TYR A 131 -5.16 18.20 -4.07
N ALA A 132 -5.17 17.27 -5.02
CA ALA A 132 -4.77 15.89 -4.78
C ALA A 132 -3.30 15.80 -4.32
N VAL A 133 -3.08 15.18 -3.16
CA VAL A 133 -1.75 14.92 -2.57
C VAL A 133 -1.54 13.42 -2.46
N GLY A 134 -0.39 12.95 -2.92
CA GLY A 134 0.00 11.54 -2.82
C GLY A 134 0.16 11.11 -1.37
N LEU A 135 -0.38 9.93 -1.04
CA LEU A 135 -0.10 9.24 0.21
C LEU A 135 1.29 8.62 0.12
N LYS A 136 2.15 8.94 1.08
CA LYS A 136 3.42 8.26 1.31
C LYS A 136 3.17 6.92 2.00
#